data_AF-A0A7C4UFB0-F1
#
_entry.id   AF-A0A7C4UFB0-F1
#
_cell.length_a   1.000
_cell.length_b   1.000
_cell.length_c   1.000
_cell.angle_alpha   90.00
_cell.angle_beta   90.00
_cell.angle_gamma   90.00
#
_symmetry.space_group_name_H-M   'P 1'
#
loop_
_entity.id
_entity.type
_entity.pdbx_description
1 polymer ?
#
loop_
_entity_poly.entity_id
_entity_poly.type
_entity_poly.pdbx_seq_one_letter_code
_entity_poly.pdbx_strand_id
1 'polypeptide(L)'
;MNSKRFIEVSFPVKEVSAESAREKNIRHGHISTLHIWWARRPLASSRATSYAALIPAPKNDLEWDKKRQFIIELSKWENSLNPAIIEKARKDILSTNGGKPLKVLDPFAGGGSIPLECLMLGLETYASEYNPVAVLILKCTLEYPQKYGKPKEIKEDLGLLKTGEVKNPLLEDVKKWGNWVLESAKKEIGKFYPEEKDGSIPVGYIWARTIPCQNPSCNAEIPLMRQFWLAKKDNKKVALKPYVKDKKVEFEIVGQDKPFPKDFEPEKGTVSRAIAHCLVCGSTVDDNTVRKLFQEGKAGQRMIAVVLHHPRMQGKIYRLATEKDLEIFKEAEKYLEEKRKKLMEEWGIDPVPDESIDPNSVKPRTMWLYGMTRWGDLFNSRQKLALITFTEKVRLAYNKMIEEGYDKEYAKAVVSYLGLAIGRCSDFESTLCRWHPQWEFIPNTFARQALPMGWDYAELNLFSPVLTGTWESMVGQIENVISHFSQIPPMEVEE
;
A
#
# COMPACT_ATOMS: atom_id res chain seq x y z
N MET A 1 13.62 21.69 -41.65
CA MET A 1 13.18 20.74 -40.60
C MET A 1 13.23 19.32 -41.15
N ASN A 2 14.42 18.70 -41.27
CA ASN A 2 14.52 17.34 -41.83
C ASN A 2 15.65 16.50 -41.21
N SER A 3 15.94 16.69 -39.91
CA SER A 3 16.84 15.81 -39.18
C SER A 3 16.02 14.85 -38.33
N LYS A 4 16.09 13.55 -38.65
CA LYS A 4 15.52 12.48 -37.82
C LYS A 4 16.02 12.59 -36.38
N ARG A 5 15.21 12.13 -35.43
CA ARG A 5 15.56 11.94 -34.01
C ARG A 5 16.21 10.58 -33.80
N PHE A 6 16.93 10.43 -32.68
CA PHE A 6 17.62 9.16 -32.39
C PHE A 6 16.63 7.99 -32.34
N ILE A 7 15.49 8.16 -31.68
CA ILE A 7 14.46 7.11 -31.54
C ILE A 7 13.92 6.59 -32.89
N GLU A 8 13.97 7.40 -33.95
CA GLU A 8 13.48 7.01 -35.28
C GLU A 8 14.45 6.09 -36.04
N VAL A 9 15.70 5.99 -35.58
CA VAL A 9 16.77 5.24 -36.26
C VAL A 9 17.44 4.18 -35.38
N SER A 10 17.39 4.32 -34.06
CA SER A 10 18.00 3.38 -33.12
C SER A 10 17.40 3.53 -31.72
N PHE A 11 17.35 2.44 -30.96
CA PHE A 11 17.02 2.47 -29.54
C PHE A 11 17.56 1.21 -28.83
N PRO A 12 18.21 1.31 -27.66
CA PRO A 12 18.71 0.14 -26.91
C PRO A 12 17.57 -0.59 -26.17
N VAL A 13 16.65 -1.20 -26.91
CA VAL A 13 15.43 -1.84 -26.37
C VAL A 13 15.76 -2.89 -25.31
N LYS A 14 16.76 -3.75 -25.56
CA LYS A 14 17.11 -4.87 -24.67
C LYS A 14 17.56 -4.36 -23.31
N GLU A 15 18.48 -3.41 -23.28
CA GLU A 15 19.08 -2.88 -22.07
C GLU A 15 18.08 -2.04 -21.26
N VAL A 16 17.32 -1.15 -21.92
CA VAL A 16 16.29 -0.34 -21.26
C VAL A 16 15.18 -1.24 -20.68
N SER A 17 14.84 -2.34 -21.37
CA SER A 17 13.87 -3.32 -20.86
C SER A 17 14.38 -4.04 -19.62
N ALA A 18 15.68 -4.35 -19.55
CA ALA A 18 16.28 -4.97 -18.37
C ALA A 18 16.23 -4.03 -17.16
N GLU A 19 16.54 -2.75 -17.33
CA GLU A 19 16.40 -1.74 -16.26
C GLU A 19 14.94 -1.54 -15.85
N SER A 20 14.01 -1.53 -16.82
CA SER A 20 12.56 -1.45 -16.57
C SER A 20 12.01 -2.66 -15.81
N ALA A 21 12.63 -3.82 -15.94
CA ALA A 21 12.30 -5.00 -15.15
C ALA A 21 12.90 -4.91 -13.74
N ARG A 22 14.15 -4.45 -13.62
CA ARG A 22 14.87 -4.27 -12.36
C ARG A 22 14.17 -3.28 -11.43
N GLU A 23 13.71 -2.15 -11.95
CA GLU A 23 13.07 -1.11 -11.13
C GLU A 23 11.78 -1.57 -10.41
N LYS A 24 11.12 -2.64 -10.89
CA LYS A 24 9.91 -3.19 -10.25
C LYS A 24 10.14 -3.65 -8.82
N ASN A 25 11.39 -3.89 -8.42
CA ASN A 25 11.77 -4.29 -7.06
C ASN A 25 12.30 -3.13 -6.21
N ILE A 26 12.39 -1.93 -6.77
CA ILE A 26 12.87 -0.75 -6.05
C ILE A 26 11.72 -0.21 -5.20
N ARG A 27 12.04 0.06 -3.94
CA ARG A 27 11.07 0.52 -2.92
C ARG A 27 11.48 1.84 -2.25
N HIS A 28 12.70 2.32 -2.49
CA HIS A 28 13.21 3.54 -1.87
C HIS A 28 13.04 4.72 -2.82
N GLY A 29 12.18 5.69 -2.47
CA GLY A 29 11.97 6.92 -3.24
C GLY A 29 11.31 6.73 -4.61
N HIS A 30 10.88 5.51 -4.94
CA HIS A 30 10.28 5.19 -6.22
C HIS A 30 8.78 5.49 -6.22
N ILE A 31 8.25 6.01 -7.33
CA ILE A 31 6.85 6.47 -7.41
C ILE A 31 5.79 5.43 -7.01
N SER A 32 6.08 4.11 -7.07
CA SER A 32 5.14 3.06 -6.62
C SER A 32 4.87 3.08 -5.13
N THR A 33 5.82 3.61 -4.36
CA THR A 33 5.69 3.68 -2.92
C THR A 33 5.01 4.97 -2.48
N LEU A 34 4.62 5.85 -3.43
CA LEU A 34 3.74 6.96 -3.15
C LEU A 34 2.28 6.50 -3.10
N HIS A 35 1.84 5.80 -4.15
CA HIS A 35 0.52 5.18 -4.25
C HIS A 35 0.51 4.16 -5.41
N ILE A 36 -0.40 3.18 -5.36
CA ILE A 36 -0.60 2.26 -6.48
C ILE A 36 -1.38 2.94 -7.60
N TRP A 37 -0.85 2.86 -8.82
CA TRP A 37 -1.58 3.18 -10.05
C TRP A 37 -1.34 2.09 -11.09
N TRP A 38 -2.41 1.46 -11.57
CA TRP A 38 -2.32 0.24 -12.39
C TRP A 38 -1.69 0.43 -13.76
N ALA A 39 -1.83 1.62 -14.36
CA ALA A 39 -1.34 1.91 -15.70
C ALA A 39 0.06 2.54 -15.72
N ARG A 40 0.80 2.44 -14.61
CA ARG A 40 2.11 3.10 -14.48
C ARG A 40 3.15 2.49 -15.44
N ARG A 41 3.79 3.35 -16.22
CA ARG A 41 4.92 2.99 -17.10
C ARG A 41 6.24 2.92 -16.33
N PRO A 42 7.19 2.07 -16.73
CA PRO A 42 8.50 2.05 -16.11
C PRO A 42 9.23 3.39 -16.25
N LEU A 43 9.91 3.83 -15.19
CA LEU A 43 10.65 5.10 -15.18
C LEU A 43 11.85 5.05 -16.13
N ALA A 44 12.61 3.95 -16.11
CA ALA A 44 13.74 3.70 -17.00
C ALA A 44 13.35 3.85 -18.48
N SER A 45 12.26 3.19 -18.89
CA SER A 45 11.71 3.33 -20.25
C SER A 45 11.26 4.76 -20.52
N SER A 46 10.49 5.36 -19.62
CA SER A 46 9.95 6.72 -19.80
C SER A 46 11.07 7.75 -20.03
N ARG A 47 12.11 7.73 -19.19
CA ARG A 47 13.28 8.61 -19.32
C ARG A 47 14.03 8.39 -20.62
N ALA A 48 14.36 7.13 -20.93
CA ALA A 48 15.12 6.78 -22.11
C ALA A 48 14.38 7.15 -23.40
N THR A 49 13.07 6.90 -23.48
CA THR A 49 12.26 7.27 -24.65
C THR A 49 12.10 8.77 -24.79
N SER A 50 11.85 9.49 -23.69
CA SER A 50 11.73 10.95 -23.72
C SER A 50 13.04 11.60 -24.19
N TYR A 51 14.19 11.16 -23.68
CA TYR A 51 15.49 11.68 -24.12
C TYR A 51 15.77 11.33 -25.59
N ALA A 52 15.61 10.06 -25.99
CA ALA A 52 15.90 9.59 -27.36
C ALA A 52 15.02 10.25 -28.43
N ALA A 53 13.80 10.66 -28.07
CA ALA A 53 12.89 11.39 -28.95
C ALA A 53 13.30 12.85 -29.17
N LEU A 54 14.10 13.42 -28.26
CA LEU A 54 14.42 14.85 -28.27
C LEU A 54 15.84 15.17 -28.77
N ILE A 55 16.71 14.16 -28.90
CA ILE A 55 18.07 14.33 -29.46
C ILE A 55 18.13 13.97 -30.96
N PRO A 56 19.07 14.53 -31.73
CA PRO A 56 19.20 14.24 -33.16
C PRO A 56 19.69 12.80 -33.40
N ALA A 57 19.35 12.25 -34.58
CA ALA A 57 19.95 11.02 -35.08
C ALA A 57 21.49 11.12 -35.13
N PRO A 58 22.22 10.00 -34.96
CA PRO A 58 23.67 10.00 -35.06
C PRO A 58 24.13 10.21 -36.51
N LYS A 59 25.26 10.89 -36.69
CA LYS A 59 25.85 11.15 -38.02
C LYS A 59 26.75 10.03 -38.51
N ASN A 60 27.26 9.20 -37.60
CA ASN A 60 28.16 8.08 -37.87
C ASN A 60 28.09 7.04 -36.75
N ASP A 61 28.73 5.89 -36.95
CA ASP A 61 28.68 4.74 -36.03
C ASP A 61 29.29 5.06 -34.65
N LEU A 62 30.31 5.93 -34.59
CA LEU A 62 30.90 6.35 -33.32
C LEU A 62 29.93 7.21 -32.49
N GLU A 63 29.22 8.13 -33.13
CA GLU A 63 28.18 8.92 -32.47
C GLU A 63 26.98 8.05 -32.08
N TRP A 64 26.64 7.07 -32.93
CA TRP A 64 25.61 6.08 -32.63
C TRP A 64 25.92 5.31 -31.36
N ASP A 65 27.12 4.75 -31.23
CA ASP A 65 27.51 3.98 -30.04
C ASP A 65 27.53 4.89 -28.79
N LYS A 66 28.13 6.09 -28.87
CA LYS A 66 28.15 7.04 -27.75
C LYS A 66 26.75 7.41 -27.25
N LYS A 67 25.82 7.73 -28.16
CA LYS A 67 24.43 8.06 -27.80
C LYS A 67 23.70 6.84 -27.24
N ARG A 68 23.89 5.66 -27.84
CA ARG A 68 23.31 4.40 -27.38
C ARG A 68 23.78 4.07 -25.95
N GLN A 69 25.09 4.10 -25.68
CA GLN A 69 25.63 3.85 -24.34
C GLN A 69 25.13 4.88 -23.33
N PHE A 70 25.04 6.15 -23.71
CA PHE A 70 24.50 7.17 -22.83
C PHE A 70 23.03 6.95 -22.49
N ILE A 71 22.18 6.53 -23.44
CA ILE A 71 20.77 6.17 -23.16
C ILE A 71 20.69 5.00 -22.17
N ILE A 72 21.57 4.00 -22.31
CA ILE A 72 21.64 2.87 -21.38
C ILE A 72 21.98 3.36 -19.98
N GLU A 73 23.04 4.16 -19.84
CA GLU A 73 23.42 4.75 -18.55
C GLU A 73 22.33 5.63 -17.94
N LEU A 74 21.70 6.48 -18.76
CA LEU A 74 20.60 7.35 -18.35
C LEU A 74 19.41 6.55 -17.82
N SER A 75 19.13 5.38 -18.39
CA SER A 75 17.98 4.55 -18.01
C SER A 75 18.09 3.88 -16.63
N LYS A 76 19.29 3.80 -16.05
CA LYS A 76 19.50 3.17 -14.74
C LYS A 76 18.86 3.99 -13.61
N TRP A 77 18.25 3.32 -12.64
CA TRP A 77 17.62 3.98 -11.50
C TRP A 77 18.63 4.78 -10.67
N GLU A 78 19.83 4.25 -10.46
CA GLU A 78 20.89 4.87 -9.67
C GLU A 78 21.36 6.21 -10.25
N ASN A 79 21.08 6.46 -11.54
CA ASN A 79 21.43 7.67 -12.25
C ASN A 79 20.29 8.69 -12.33
N SER A 80 19.11 8.43 -11.74
CA SER A 80 17.94 9.33 -11.81
C SER A 80 18.18 10.72 -11.21
N LEU A 81 19.07 10.81 -10.22
CA LEU A 81 19.48 12.06 -9.57
C LEU A 81 20.96 12.37 -9.75
N ASN A 82 21.67 11.65 -10.63
CA ASN A 82 23.10 11.90 -10.84
C ASN A 82 23.28 13.24 -11.58
N PRO A 83 23.87 14.29 -10.95
CA PRO A 83 23.90 15.62 -11.54
C PRO A 83 24.64 15.65 -12.87
N ALA A 84 25.74 14.90 -13.01
CA ALA A 84 26.52 14.88 -14.25
C ALA A 84 25.74 14.27 -15.43
N ILE A 85 24.97 13.22 -15.17
CA ILE A 85 24.18 12.54 -16.21
C ILE A 85 22.96 13.38 -16.59
N ILE A 86 22.22 13.87 -15.60
CA ILE A 86 21.02 14.68 -15.84
C ILE A 86 21.37 16.00 -16.52
N GLU A 87 22.44 16.67 -16.09
CA GLU A 87 22.88 17.92 -16.70
C GLU A 87 23.36 17.74 -18.14
N LYS A 88 24.06 16.64 -18.43
CA LYS A 88 24.40 16.28 -19.80
C LYS A 88 23.14 16.07 -20.65
N ALA A 89 22.15 15.34 -20.12
CA ALA A 89 20.91 15.08 -20.85
C ALA A 89 20.14 16.39 -21.13
N ARG A 90 20.04 17.28 -20.14
CA ARG A 90 19.46 18.62 -20.26
C ARG A 90 20.16 19.45 -21.34
N LYS A 91 21.49 19.51 -21.33
CA LYS A 91 22.29 20.23 -22.35
C LYS A 91 22.11 19.68 -23.76
N ASP A 92 22.09 18.37 -23.90
CA ASP A 92 21.87 17.71 -25.20
C ASP A 92 20.48 18.08 -25.77
N ILE A 93 19.43 18.11 -24.94
CA ILE A 93 18.08 18.52 -25.33
C ILE A 93 18.04 20.02 -25.66
N LEU A 94 18.57 20.86 -24.77
CA LEU A 94 18.53 22.32 -24.89
C LEU A 94 19.23 22.82 -26.15
N SER A 95 20.44 22.29 -26.42
CA SER A 95 21.20 22.60 -27.63
C SER A 95 20.46 22.18 -28.91
N THR A 96 19.73 21.08 -28.85
CA THR A 96 18.90 20.60 -29.96
C THR A 96 17.69 21.49 -30.22
N ASN A 97 17.20 22.20 -29.20
CA ASN A 97 16.04 23.09 -29.28
C ASN A 97 16.41 24.57 -29.28
N GLY A 98 17.60 24.92 -29.77
CA GLY A 98 18.02 26.31 -29.95
C GLY A 98 18.09 27.11 -28.65
N GLY A 99 18.47 26.46 -27.54
CA GLY A 99 18.61 27.12 -26.24
C GLY A 99 17.31 27.25 -25.46
N LYS A 100 16.17 26.75 -25.97
CA LYS A 100 14.87 26.90 -25.32
C LYS A 100 14.39 25.58 -24.69
N PRO A 101 13.88 25.59 -23.43
CA PRO A 101 13.23 24.41 -22.89
C PRO A 101 12.03 23.99 -23.73
N LEU A 102 11.85 22.68 -23.90
CA LEU A 102 10.71 22.12 -24.64
C LEU A 102 9.51 21.92 -23.73
N LYS A 103 8.31 22.11 -24.29
CA LYS A 103 7.04 21.84 -23.62
C LYS A 103 6.58 20.42 -23.93
N VAL A 104 6.20 19.67 -22.90
CA VAL A 104 5.62 18.32 -23.04
C VAL A 104 4.28 18.27 -22.35
N LEU A 105 3.28 17.73 -23.03
CA LEU A 105 1.98 17.40 -22.47
C LEU A 105 1.79 15.89 -22.48
N ASP A 106 1.56 15.31 -21.30
CA ASP A 106 1.02 13.96 -21.16
C ASP A 106 -0.48 14.06 -20.80
N PRO A 107 -1.39 13.85 -21.79
CA PRO A 107 -2.82 13.97 -21.56
C PRO A 107 -3.43 12.78 -20.80
N PHE A 108 -2.67 11.71 -20.55
CA PHE A 108 -3.10 10.49 -19.86
C PHE A 108 -2.03 10.04 -18.86
N ALA A 109 -1.57 11.00 -18.05
CA ALA A 109 -0.39 10.83 -17.23
C ALA A 109 -0.54 9.75 -16.14
N GLY A 110 -1.79 9.47 -15.72
CA GLY A 110 -2.08 8.49 -14.69
C GLY A 110 -1.24 8.70 -13.44
N GLY A 111 -0.32 7.76 -13.17
CA GLY A 111 0.57 7.82 -12.01
C GLY A 111 1.74 8.80 -12.14
N GLY A 112 2.01 9.35 -13.33
CA GLY A 112 2.99 10.43 -13.51
C GLY A 112 4.41 10.03 -13.95
N SER A 113 4.63 8.79 -14.39
CA SER A 113 5.98 8.32 -14.79
C SER A 113 6.63 9.15 -15.89
N ILE A 114 5.94 9.35 -17.02
CA ILE A 114 6.46 10.12 -18.16
C ILE A 114 6.68 11.58 -17.78
N PRO A 115 5.69 12.31 -17.21
CA PRO A 115 5.92 13.70 -16.85
C PRO A 115 6.99 13.87 -15.77
N LEU A 116 7.14 12.94 -14.82
CA LEU A 116 8.22 13.01 -13.83
C LEU A 116 9.60 12.97 -14.50
N GLU A 117 9.79 12.04 -15.44
CA GLU A 117 11.05 11.90 -16.14
C GLU A 117 11.30 13.06 -17.12
N CYS A 118 10.26 13.59 -17.76
CA CYS A 118 10.35 14.82 -18.55
C CYS A 118 10.78 16.02 -17.70
N LEU A 119 10.21 16.17 -16.51
CA LEU A 119 10.58 17.21 -15.56
C LEU A 119 12.05 17.09 -15.13
N MET A 120 12.52 15.86 -14.85
CA MET A 120 13.93 15.60 -14.55
C MET A 120 14.86 16.00 -15.70
N LEU A 121 14.46 15.73 -16.94
CA LEU A 121 15.19 16.08 -18.15
C LEU A 121 15.16 17.58 -18.51
N GLY A 122 14.59 18.43 -17.66
CA GLY A 122 14.54 19.88 -17.89
C GLY A 122 13.55 20.26 -18.99
N LEU A 123 12.38 19.61 -19.00
CA LEU A 123 11.26 19.94 -19.87
C LEU A 123 10.15 20.65 -19.09
N GLU A 124 9.52 21.64 -19.73
CA GLU A 124 8.33 22.31 -19.22
C GLU A 124 7.15 21.34 -19.34
N THR A 125 6.81 20.69 -18.24
CA THR A 125 5.97 19.50 -18.26
C THR A 125 4.56 19.78 -17.77
N TYR A 126 3.59 19.34 -18.57
CA TYR A 126 2.16 19.40 -18.30
C TYR A 126 1.61 17.98 -18.23
N ALA A 127 0.77 17.71 -17.24
CA ALA A 127 0.08 16.44 -17.06
C ALA A 127 -1.41 16.69 -16.93
N SER A 128 -2.23 15.87 -17.59
CA SER A 128 -3.69 15.91 -17.49
C SER A 128 -4.23 14.53 -17.16
N GLU A 129 -5.33 14.50 -16.40
CA GLU A 129 -6.04 13.30 -16.04
C GLU A 129 -7.48 13.63 -15.60
N TYR A 130 -8.42 12.74 -15.90
CA TYR A 130 -9.81 12.87 -15.48
C TYR A 130 -10.05 12.28 -14.09
N ASN A 131 -9.33 11.20 -13.75
CA ASN A 131 -9.49 10.52 -12.48
C ASN A 131 -8.95 11.37 -11.30
N PRO A 132 -9.77 11.73 -10.31
CA PRO A 132 -9.35 12.62 -9.21
C PRO A 132 -8.24 12.03 -8.33
N VAL A 133 -8.18 10.70 -8.18
CA VAL A 133 -7.10 10.03 -7.43
C VAL A 133 -5.78 10.17 -8.18
N ALA A 134 -5.79 10.01 -9.51
CA ALA A 134 -4.58 10.21 -10.29
C ALA A 134 -4.17 11.70 -10.32
N VAL A 135 -5.10 12.64 -10.39
CA VAL A 135 -4.78 14.08 -10.24
C VAL A 135 -4.07 14.34 -8.91
N LEU A 136 -4.55 13.76 -7.80
CA LEU A 136 -3.91 13.88 -6.49
C LEU A 136 -2.49 13.28 -6.48
N ILE A 137 -2.31 12.10 -7.08
CA ILE A 137 -0.99 11.44 -7.23
C ILE A 137 -0.06 12.33 -8.06
N LEU A 138 -0.54 12.92 -9.16
CA LEU A 138 0.24 13.81 -10.01
C LEU A 138 0.67 15.08 -9.26
N LYS A 139 -0.22 15.68 -8.47
CA LYS A 139 0.13 16.82 -7.60
C LYS A 139 1.26 16.46 -6.63
N CYS A 140 1.17 15.29 -6.00
CA CYS A 140 2.18 14.80 -5.06
C CYS A 140 3.48 14.31 -5.75
N THR A 141 3.42 13.92 -7.01
CA THR A 141 4.59 13.47 -7.78
C THR A 141 5.35 14.64 -8.39
N LEU A 142 4.62 15.61 -8.96
CA LEU A 142 5.18 16.62 -9.86
C LEU A 142 5.18 18.01 -9.23
N GLU A 143 4.08 18.45 -8.63
CA GLU A 143 3.90 19.87 -8.28
C GLU A 143 4.39 20.16 -6.86
N TYR A 144 3.90 19.43 -5.87
CA TYR A 144 4.17 19.70 -4.46
C TYR A 144 5.66 19.52 -4.09
N PRO A 145 6.38 18.49 -4.55
CA PRO A 145 7.82 18.38 -4.28
C PRO A 145 8.62 19.58 -4.80
N GLN A 146 8.26 20.12 -5.97
CA GLN A 146 8.96 21.25 -6.59
C GLN A 146 8.59 22.59 -5.96
N LYS A 147 7.31 22.76 -5.61
CA LYS A 147 6.77 23.99 -5.05
C LYS A 147 7.13 24.16 -3.58
N TYR A 148 7.05 23.08 -2.81
CA TYR A 148 7.14 23.12 -1.35
C TYR A 148 8.31 22.33 -0.77
N GLY A 149 8.95 21.46 -1.54
CA GLY A 149 9.99 20.58 -1.04
C GLY A 149 11.43 21.09 -1.16
N LYS A 150 11.64 22.30 -1.69
CA LYS A 150 12.98 22.86 -1.82
C LYS A 150 13.62 23.05 -0.43
N PRO A 151 14.84 22.56 -0.19
CA PRO A 151 15.49 22.72 1.09
C PRO A 151 15.66 24.20 1.45
N LYS A 152 15.38 24.54 2.70
CA LYS A 152 15.58 25.88 3.26
C LYS A 152 16.58 25.78 4.41
N GLU A 153 17.49 26.75 4.50
CA GLU A 153 18.29 26.92 5.69
C GLU A 153 17.39 27.38 6.83
N ILE A 154 17.25 26.52 7.85
CA ILE A 154 16.62 26.90 9.10
C ILE A 154 17.73 27.28 10.07
N LYS A 155 17.74 28.55 10.48
CA LYS A 155 18.63 29.04 11.53
C LYS A 155 17.99 28.67 12.87
N GLU A 156 18.52 27.65 13.54
CA GLU A 156 18.18 27.39 14.94
C GLU A 156 19.09 28.27 15.82
N ASP A 157 18.47 29.12 16.63
CA ASP A 157 19.18 30.02 17.54
C ASP A 157 19.44 29.29 18.88
N LEU A 158 20.49 28.46 18.91
CA LEU A 158 20.98 27.76 20.11
C LEU A 158 21.99 28.61 20.89
N GLY A 159 21.78 29.93 20.97
CA GLY A 159 22.67 30.87 21.65
C GLY A 159 24.00 31.08 20.91
N LEU A 160 25.14 30.75 21.53
CA LEU A 160 26.49 31.01 20.99
C LEU A 160 26.88 30.16 19.76
N LEU A 161 26.06 29.19 19.37
CA LEU A 161 26.24 28.36 18.18
C LEU A 161 25.04 28.54 17.25
N LYS A 162 25.25 29.28 16.16
CA LYS A 162 24.35 29.27 15.00
C LYS A 162 24.68 28.04 14.17
N THR A 163 23.89 26.98 14.33
CA THR A 163 23.93 25.84 13.40
C THR A 163 22.79 26.01 12.40
N GLY A 164 23.13 26.12 11.12
CA GLY A 164 22.15 26.11 10.04
C GLY A 164 21.88 24.68 9.63
N GLU A 165 20.66 24.21 9.82
CA GLU A 165 20.24 22.91 9.29
C GLU A 165 19.43 23.13 8.02
N VAL A 166 19.83 22.47 6.94
CA VAL A 166 19.12 22.51 5.66
C VAL A 166 17.99 21.48 5.72
N LYS A 167 16.74 21.94 5.87
CA LYS A 167 15.56 21.07 6.00
C LYS A 167 14.64 21.22 4.78
N ASN A 168 14.04 20.11 4.35
CA ASN A 168 12.94 20.12 3.38
C ASN A 168 11.62 20.34 4.15
N PRO A 169 10.99 21.53 4.06
CA PRO A 169 9.85 21.86 4.93
C PRO A 169 8.65 20.95 4.68
N LEU A 170 8.38 20.58 3.42
CA LEU A 170 7.31 19.63 3.09
C LEU A 170 7.54 18.26 3.74
N LEU A 171 8.78 17.75 3.68
CA LEU A 171 9.15 16.49 4.30
C LEU A 171 8.96 16.53 5.82
N GLU A 172 9.46 17.59 6.47
CA GLU A 172 9.35 17.76 7.92
C GLU A 172 7.90 17.87 8.39
N ASP A 173 7.06 18.61 7.66
CA ASP A 173 5.65 18.75 8.03
C ASP A 173 4.85 17.47 7.76
N VAL A 174 5.11 16.74 6.66
CA VAL A 174 4.48 15.44 6.44
C VAL A 174 4.87 14.45 7.55
N LYS A 175 6.13 14.46 8.00
CA LYS A 175 6.59 13.65 9.13
C LYS A 175 5.93 14.07 10.46
N LYS A 176 5.95 15.38 10.77
CA LYS A 176 5.33 15.95 11.99
C LYS A 176 3.84 15.59 12.06
N TRP A 177 3.10 15.87 11.00
CA TRP A 177 1.65 15.66 10.97
C TRP A 177 1.29 14.18 10.81
N GLY A 178 2.12 13.39 10.12
CA GLY A 178 2.01 11.94 10.09
C GLY A 178 2.12 11.33 11.48
N ASN A 179 3.09 11.76 12.29
CA ASN A 179 3.24 11.33 13.68
C ASN A 179 2.07 11.83 14.56
N TRP A 180 1.62 13.08 14.38
CA TRP A 180 0.47 13.60 15.10
C TRP A 180 -0.82 12.78 14.83
N VAL A 181 -1.05 12.40 13.57
CA VAL A 181 -2.16 11.52 13.19
C VAL A 181 -2.03 10.15 13.85
N LEU A 182 -0.83 9.55 13.83
CA LEU A 182 -0.56 8.26 14.46
C LEU A 182 -0.90 8.26 15.94
N GLU A 183 -0.33 9.21 16.69
CA GLU A 183 -0.53 9.30 18.14
C GLU A 183 -1.98 9.65 18.50
N SER A 184 -2.62 10.52 17.71
CA SER A 184 -4.03 10.88 17.91
C SER A 184 -4.98 9.71 17.65
N ALA A 185 -4.72 8.90 16.62
CA ALA A 185 -5.48 7.70 16.33
C ALA A 185 -5.22 6.63 17.41
N LYS A 186 -3.96 6.41 17.80
CA LYS A 186 -3.58 5.45 18.84
C LYS A 186 -4.21 5.78 20.19
N LYS A 187 -4.29 7.06 20.55
CA LYS A 187 -4.97 7.52 21.77
C LYS A 187 -6.47 7.18 21.77
N GLU A 188 -7.13 7.22 20.62
CA GLU A 188 -8.57 6.97 20.50
C GLU A 188 -8.91 5.46 20.45
N ILE A 189 -8.28 4.74 19.53
CA ILE A 189 -8.66 3.36 19.19
C ILE A 189 -7.59 2.32 19.57
N GLY A 190 -6.44 2.73 20.12
CA GLY A 190 -5.38 1.81 20.55
C GLY A 190 -5.82 0.84 21.65
N LYS A 191 -6.85 1.21 22.43
CA LYS A 191 -7.50 0.31 23.42
C LYS A 191 -8.08 -0.97 22.80
N PHE A 192 -8.36 -0.98 21.49
CA PHE A 192 -8.86 -2.16 20.78
C PHE A 192 -7.75 -3.12 20.30
N TYR A 193 -6.50 -2.81 20.64
CA TYR A 193 -5.29 -3.57 20.36
C TYR A 193 -4.40 -3.67 21.62
N PRO A 194 -4.90 -4.18 22.75
CA PRO A 194 -4.17 -4.14 24.00
C PRO A 194 -2.91 -5.01 23.95
N GLU A 195 -1.84 -4.50 24.57
CA GLU A 195 -0.61 -5.28 24.78
C GLU A 195 -0.86 -6.43 25.77
N GLU A 196 -0.08 -7.49 25.60
CA GLU A 196 -0.02 -8.60 26.54
C GLU A 196 0.64 -8.18 27.85
N LYS A 197 0.37 -8.92 28.94
CA LYS A 197 0.96 -8.63 30.26
C LYS A 197 2.49 -8.70 30.28
N ASP A 198 3.08 -9.45 29.37
CA ASP A 198 4.53 -9.60 29.22
C ASP A 198 5.17 -8.50 28.34
N GLY A 199 4.38 -7.58 27.79
CA GLY A 199 4.82 -6.53 26.87
C GLY A 199 4.83 -6.94 25.39
N SER A 200 4.29 -8.12 25.05
CA SER A 200 4.07 -8.49 23.65
C SER A 200 2.96 -7.65 23.01
N ILE A 201 3.19 -7.19 21.79
CA ILE A 201 2.28 -6.32 21.03
C ILE A 201 1.54 -7.16 19.99
N PRO A 202 0.20 -7.17 19.95
CA PRO A 202 -0.55 -7.71 18.83
C PRO A 202 -0.25 -6.95 17.55
N VAL A 203 0.27 -7.64 16.55
CA VAL A 203 0.59 -7.05 15.24
C VAL A 203 -0.40 -7.45 14.16
N GLY A 204 -1.15 -8.53 14.37
CA GLY A 204 -2.24 -8.91 13.49
C GLY A 204 -3.08 -10.05 14.08
N TYR A 205 -4.23 -10.30 13.47
CA TYR A 205 -5.21 -11.29 13.90
C TYR A 205 -5.59 -12.16 12.71
N ILE A 206 -5.61 -13.47 12.91
CA ILE A 206 -5.97 -14.44 11.87
C ILE A 206 -7.42 -14.86 12.08
N TRP A 207 -8.21 -14.65 11.06
CA TRP A 207 -9.63 -14.93 11.03
C TRP A 207 -9.93 -16.05 10.02
N ALA A 208 -10.92 -16.87 10.34
CA ALA A 208 -11.55 -17.78 9.40
C ALA A 208 -12.98 -17.35 9.17
N ARG A 209 -13.43 -17.24 7.92
CA ARG A 209 -14.87 -17.24 7.62
C ARG A 209 -15.44 -18.61 7.96
N THR A 210 -16.71 -18.67 8.32
CA THR A 210 -17.34 -19.92 8.77
C THR A 210 -18.64 -20.19 8.02
N ILE A 211 -19.00 -21.46 7.87
CA ILE A 211 -20.32 -21.88 7.35
C ILE A 211 -20.88 -23.02 8.21
N PRO A 212 -22.20 -23.18 8.31
CA PRO A 212 -22.79 -24.35 8.94
C PRO A 212 -22.63 -25.58 8.07
N CYS A 213 -22.29 -26.71 8.67
CA CYS A 213 -22.31 -28.01 8.01
C CYS A 213 -23.72 -28.36 7.53
N GLN A 214 -23.83 -28.78 6.27
CA GLN A 214 -25.12 -29.10 5.65
C GLN A 214 -25.66 -30.50 6.00
N ASN A 215 -24.89 -31.31 6.74
CA ASN A 215 -25.40 -32.56 7.30
C ASN A 215 -26.28 -32.23 8.52
N PRO A 216 -27.60 -32.49 8.48
CA PRO A 216 -28.53 -32.09 9.55
C PRO A 216 -28.21 -32.68 10.93
N SER A 217 -27.58 -33.86 10.98
CA SER A 217 -27.17 -34.48 12.26
C SER A 217 -25.89 -33.90 12.84
N CYS A 218 -25.12 -33.17 12.02
CA CYS A 218 -23.88 -32.53 12.41
C CYS A 218 -24.11 -31.06 12.75
N ASN A 219 -24.55 -30.25 11.77
CA ASN A 219 -24.73 -28.80 11.85
C ASN A 219 -23.57 -28.03 12.51
N ALA A 220 -22.37 -28.62 12.55
CA ALA A 220 -21.20 -28.00 13.15
C ALA A 220 -20.75 -26.80 12.32
N GLU A 221 -20.17 -25.80 12.99
CA GLU A 221 -19.48 -24.72 12.31
C GLU A 221 -18.22 -25.27 11.60
N ILE A 222 -18.05 -24.93 10.34
CA ILE A 222 -16.85 -25.24 9.53
C ILE A 222 -16.04 -23.95 9.36
N PRO A 223 -14.90 -23.78 10.06
CA PRO A 223 -13.96 -22.72 9.76
C PRO A 223 -13.33 -22.98 8.39
N LEU A 224 -13.41 -22.01 7.49
CA LEU A 224 -12.90 -22.07 6.13
C LEU A 224 -11.44 -21.61 6.11
N MET A 225 -10.51 -22.56 6.19
CA MET A 225 -9.07 -22.33 6.19
C MET A 225 -8.48 -22.97 4.94
N ARG A 226 -7.75 -22.20 4.12
CA ARG A 226 -7.07 -22.74 2.93
C ARG A 226 -5.87 -23.62 3.31
N GLN A 227 -5.24 -23.32 4.45
CA GLN A 227 -4.12 -24.03 5.04
C GLN A 227 -4.07 -23.70 6.54
N PHE A 228 -3.15 -24.32 7.25
CA PHE A 228 -2.95 -24.15 8.69
C PHE A 228 -1.58 -23.58 9.08
N TRP A 229 -0.72 -23.25 8.12
CA TRP A 229 0.59 -22.66 8.40
C TRP A 229 0.49 -21.24 9.00
N LEU A 230 1.15 -21.05 10.14
CA LEU A 230 1.42 -19.74 10.75
C LEU A 230 2.84 -19.27 10.40
N ALA A 231 3.83 -20.15 10.47
CA ALA A 231 5.18 -19.88 10.00
C ALA A 231 5.69 -21.10 9.23
N LYS A 232 6.26 -20.86 8.05
CA LYS A 232 6.86 -21.91 7.22
C LYS A 232 8.18 -21.38 6.66
N LYS A 233 9.18 -21.29 7.53
CA LYS A 233 10.57 -20.91 7.22
C LYS A 233 11.47 -22.11 7.45
N ASP A 234 12.69 -22.05 6.93
CA ASP A 234 13.67 -23.15 7.06
C ASP A 234 13.98 -23.45 8.52
N ASN A 235 14.07 -22.41 9.36
CA ASN A 235 14.38 -22.49 10.78
C ASN A 235 13.15 -22.36 11.71
N LYS A 236 11.93 -22.23 11.16
CA LYS A 236 10.73 -22.02 11.97
C LYS A 236 9.48 -22.57 11.28
N LYS A 237 8.87 -23.57 11.91
CA LYS A 237 7.65 -24.22 11.43
C LYS A 237 6.60 -24.18 12.53
N VAL A 238 5.59 -23.33 12.37
CA VAL A 238 4.49 -23.17 13.33
C VAL A 238 3.17 -23.31 12.59
N ALA A 239 2.21 -24.04 13.14
CA ALA A 239 0.91 -24.27 12.50
C ALA A 239 -0.25 -24.36 13.49
N LEU A 240 -1.46 -24.10 13.00
CA LEU A 240 -2.74 -24.28 13.69
C LEU A 240 -3.27 -25.69 13.43
N LYS A 241 -3.04 -26.63 14.35
CA LYS A 241 -3.60 -27.97 14.20
C LYS A 241 -5.07 -27.98 14.64
N PRO A 242 -6.02 -28.27 13.75
CA PRO A 242 -7.41 -28.43 14.13
C PRO A 242 -7.63 -29.77 14.85
N TYR A 243 -8.57 -29.82 15.78
CA TYR A 243 -9.09 -31.03 16.40
C TYR A 243 -10.58 -30.88 16.70
N VAL A 244 -11.28 -32.00 16.86
CA VAL A 244 -12.72 -31.99 17.16
C VAL A 244 -12.92 -32.16 18.67
N LYS A 245 -13.69 -31.25 19.27
CA LYS A 245 -14.12 -31.32 20.66
C LYS A 245 -15.58 -30.89 20.76
N ASP A 246 -16.44 -31.70 21.38
CA ASP A 246 -17.86 -31.38 21.61
C ASP A 246 -18.60 -30.96 20.32
N LYS A 247 -18.37 -31.68 19.21
CA LYS A 247 -18.88 -31.37 17.85
C LYS A 247 -18.46 -30.00 17.29
N LYS A 248 -17.42 -29.38 17.85
CA LYS A 248 -16.81 -28.14 17.36
C LYS A 248 -15.38 -28.39 16.89
N VAL A 249 -14.97 -27.63 15.88
CA VAL A 249 -13.58 -27.57 15.46
C VAL A 249 -12.85 -26.58 16.36
N GLU A 250 -11.88 -27.07 17.10
CA GLU A 250 -10.97 -26.30 17.93
C GLU A 250 -9.55 -26.35 17.36
N PHE A 251 -8.67 -25.47 17.84
CA PHE A 251 -7.30 -25.35 17.33
C PHE A 251 -6.28 -25.44 18.46
N GLU A 252 -5.10 -25.95 18.14
CA GLU A 252 -3.90 -25.85 18.96
C GLU A 252 -2.73 -25.37 18.12
N ILE A 253 -1.81 -24.60 18.73
CA ILE A 253 -0.59 -24.17 18.05
C ILE A 253 0.50 -25.22 18.28
N VAL A 254 1.09 -25.71 17.19
CA VAL A 254 2.17 -26.69 17.18
C VAL A 254 3.42 -26.13 16.51
N GLY A 255 4.60 -26.60 16.92
CA GLY A 255 5.89 -26.12 16.43
C GLY A 255 6.42 -24.84 17.11
N GLN A 256 5.76 -24.43 18.20
CA GLN A 256 6.21 -23.36 19.10
C GLN A 256 6.44 -23.95 20.49
N ASP A 257 5.39 -24.01 21.33
CA ASP A 257 5.48 -24.59 22.69
C ASP A 257 5.12 -26.08 22.70
N LYS A 258 4.28 -26.52 21.75
CA LYS A 258 3.94 -27.93 21.55
C LYS A 258 4.77 -28.53 20.40
N PRO A 259 5.15 -29.81 20.48
CA PRO A 259 5.88 -30.48 19.40
C PRO A 259 5.03 -30.52 18.11
N PHE A 260 5.72 -30.49 16.97
CA PHE A 260 5.07 -30.60 15.67
C PHE A 260 4.72 -32.07 15.37
N PRO A 261 3.44 -32.45 15.20
CA PRO A 261 3.07 -33.85 14.95
C PRO A 261 3.53 -34.32 13.57
N LYS A 262 4.05 -35.55 13.48
CA LYS A 262 4.59 -36.11 12.23
C LYS A 262 3.52 -36.30 11.15
N ASP A 263 2.29 -36.67 11.55
CA ASP A 263 1.19 -37.00 10.63
C ASP A 263 0.29 -35.80 10.31
N PHE A 264 0.66 -34.59 10.76
CA PHE A 264 -0.10 -33.39 10.47
C PHE A 264 0.43 -32.70 9.22
N GLU A 265 -0.44 -32.53 8.22
CA GLU A 265 -0.17 -31.84 6.96
C GLU A 265 -0.88 -30.47 6.93
N PRO A 266 -0.21 -29.36 7.29
CA PRO A 266 -0.88 -28.06 7.38
C PRO A 266 -1.28 -27.48 6.03
N GLU A 267 -0.81 -28.02 4.91
CA GLU A 267 -1.24 -27.66 3.56
C GLU A 267 -2.69 -28.06 3.28
N LYS A 268 -3.21 -29.09 3.98
CA LYS A 268 -4.56 -29.61 3.79
C LYS A 268 -5.57 -28.83 4.63
N GLY A 269 -5.99 -27.67 4.12
CA GLY A 269 -7.05 -26.87 4.72
C GLY A 269 -8.45 -27.51 4.63
N THR A 270 -9.45 -26.84 5.24
CA THR A 270 -10.87 -27.23 5.18
C THR A 270 -11.59 -26.74 3.94
N VAL A 271 -10.97 -25.88 3.11
CA VAL A 271 -11.59 -25.37 1.89
C VAL A 271 -10.60 -25.25 0.74
N SER A 272 -11.05 -25.63 -0.46
CA SER A 272 -10.32 -25.42 -1.71
C SER A 272 -11.31 -25.12 -2.83
N ARG A 273 -11.07 -24.04 -3.59
CA ARG A 273 -11.96 -23.62 -4.70
C ARG A 273 -13.45 -23.54 -4.30
N ALA A 274 -13.73 -23.03 -3.10
CA ALA A 274 -15.07 -22.95 -2.49
C ALA A 274 -15.73 -24.30 -2.14
N ILE A 275 -15.04 -25.43 -2.29
CA ILE A 275 -15.49 -26.73 -1.79
C ILE A 275 -14.97 -26.87 -0.37
N ALA A 276 -15.88 -27.04 0.60
CA ALA A 276 -15.55 -27.10 2.03
C ALA A 276 -15.74 -28.51 2.59
N HIS A 277 -14.90 -28.89 3.55
CA HIS A 277 -14.92 -30.19 4.21
C HIS A 277 -15.14 -30.03 5.72
N CYS A 278 -16.14 -30.72 6.25
CA CYS A 278 -16.45 -30.71 7.67
C CYS A 278 -15.51 -31.67 8.43
N LEU A 279 -14.67 -31.15 9.32
CA LEU A 279 -13.78 -31.99 10.14
C LEU A 279 -14.53 -32.81 11.20
N VAL A 280 -15.79 -32.49 11.50
CA VAL A 280 -16.59 -33.17 12.54
C VAL A 280 -17.25 -34.45 11.99
N CYS A 281 -17.81 -34.41 10.79
CA CYS A 281 -18.55 -35.56 10.22
C CYS A 281 -18.03 -36.03 8.85
N GLY A 282 -17.01 -35.38 8.29
CA GLY A 282 -16.42 -35.72 6.99
C GLY A 282 -17.26 -35.31 5.77
N SER A 283 -18.42 -34.66 5.97
CA SER A 283 -19.24 -34.20 4.86
C SER A 283 -18.54 -33.13 4.02
N THR A 284 -18.88 -33.11 2.74
CA THR A 284 -18.41 -32.09 1.79
C THR A 284 -19.56 -31.15 1.45
N VAL A 285 -19.30 -29.85 1.45
CA VAL A 285 -20.21 -28.81 0.98
C VAL A 285 -19.65 -28.28 -0.34
N ASP A 286 -20.41 -28.43 -1.43
CA ASP A 286 -20.01 -28.01 -2.76
C ASP A 286 -19.98 -26.48 -2.91
N ASP A 287 -19.36 -25.99 -3.98
CA ASP A 287 -19.10 -24.57 -4.20
C ASP A 287 -20.39 -23.74 -4.39
N ASN A 288 -21.43 -24.29 -5.02
CA ASN A 288 -22.70 -23.62 -5.17
C ASN A 288 -23.40 -23.46 -3.83
N THR A 289 -23.40 -24.52 -3.01
CA THR A 289 -23.96 -24.47 -1.66
C THR A 289 -23.17 -23.50 -0.77
N VAL A 290 -21.83 -23.49 -0.83
CA VAL A 290 -21.03 -22.49 -0.09
C VAL A 290 -21.43 -21.08 -0.49
N ARG A 291 -21.46 -20.75 -1.79
CA ARG A 291 -21.88 -19.41 -2.27
C ARG A 291 -23.29 -19.05 -1.78
N LYS A 292 -24.24 -19.99 -1.87
CA LYS A 292 -25.62 -19.81 -1.40
C LYS A 292 -25.67 -19.48 0.10
N LEU A 293 -24.89 -20.18 0.95
CA LEU A 293 -24.85 -19.90 2.39
C LEU A 293 -24.33 -18.49 2.70
N PHE A 294 -23.34 -18.01 1.95
CA PHE A 294 -22.88 -16.63 2.06
C PHE A 294 -23.97 -15.63 1.64
N GLN A 295 -24.62 -15.87 0.50
CA GLN A 295 -25.69 -15.01 -0.02
C GLN A 295 -26.93 -14.96 0.89
N GLU A 296 -27.24 -16.05 1.58
CA GLU A 296 -28.33 -16.14 2.56
C GLU A 296 -27.95 -15.60 3.95
N GLY A 297 -26.73 -15.08 4.13
CA GLY A 297 -26.26 -14.54 5.41
C GLY A 297 -26.03 -15.61 6.49
N LYS A 298 -25.90 -16.88 6.11
CA LYS A 298 -25.63 -18.01 7.02
C LYS A 298 -24.14 -18.21 7.30
N ALA A 299 -23.27 -17.51 6.56
CA ALA A 299 -21.84 -17.51 6.83
C ALA A 299 -21.49 -16.58 8.00
N GLY A 300 -20.46 -16.95 8.76
CA GLY A 300 -19.93 -16.18 9.87
C GLY A 300 -18.43 -15.93 9.76
N GLN A 301 -17.82 -15.55 10.88
CA GLN A 301 -16.38 -15.42 11.01
C GLN A 301 -15.94 -15.70 12.44
N ARG A 302 -14.73 -16.24 12.60
CA ARG A 302 -14.13 -16.59 13.88
C ARG A 302 -12.68 -16.13 13.92
N MET A 303 -12.32 -15.38 14.95
CA MET A 303 -10.91 -15.06 15.23
C MET A 303 -10.25 -16.33 15.77
N ILE A 304 -9.18 -16.79 15.11
CA ILE A 304 -8.52 -18.06 15.43
C ILE A 304 -7.25 -17.83 16.23
N ALA A 305 -6.41 -16.88 15.79
CA ALA A 305 -5.10 -16.65 16.39
C ALA A 305 -4.72 -15.17 16.39
N VAL A 306 -3.85 -14.82 17.32
CA VAL A 306 -3.22 -13.50 17.43
C VAL A 306 -1.74 -13.64 17.14
N VAL A 307 -1.23 -12.79 16.25
CA VAL A 307 0.18 -12.68 15.92
C VAL A 307 0.78 -11.61 16.80
N LEU A 308 1.80 -11.99 17.56
CA LEU A 308 2.46 -11.15 18.55
C LEU A 308 3.90 -10.81 18.12
N HIS A 309 4.35 -9.62 18.50
CA HIS A 309 5.75 -9.21 18.45
C HIS A 309 6.17 -8.74 19.84
N HIS A 310 7.27 -9.27 20.37
CA HIS A 310 7.85 -8.78 21.61
C HIS A 310 9.08 -7.90 21.29
N PRO A 311 9.17 -6.65 21.77
CA PRO A 311 10.24 -5.71 21.41
C PRO A 311 11.67 -6.22 21.69
N ARG A 312 11.82 -7.13 22.67
CA ARG A 312 13.12 -7.72 23.04
C ARG A 312 13.41 -9.08 22.38
N MET A 313 12.52 -9.58 21.53
CA MET A 313 12.67 -10.89 20.88
C MET A 313 12.63 -10.76 19.36
N GLN A 314 13.39 -11.62 18.68
CA GLN A 314 13.32 -11.71 17.23
C GLN A 314 12.16 -12.59 16.77
N GLY A 315 11.56 -12.23 15.64
CA GLY A 315 10.45 -12.97 15.04
C GLY A 315 9.09 -12.64 15.64
N LYS A 316 8.10 -13.46 15.26
CA LYS A 316 6.71 -13.36 15.72
C LYS A 316 6.36 -14.56 16.61
N ILE A 317 5.46 -14.37 17.56
CA ILE A 317 4.92 -15.44 18.40
C ILE A 317 3.43 -15.55 18.11
N TYR A 318 2.87 -16.73 18.28
CA TYR A 318 1.45 -16.96 18.01
C TYR A 318 0.77 -17.47 19.27
N ARG A 319 -0.44 -16.97 19.52
CA ARG A 319 -1.38 -17.52 20.52
C ARG A 319 -2.75 -17.70 19.91
N LEU A 320 -3.56 -18.57 20.50
CA LEU A 320 -4.97 -18.67 20.14
C LEU A 320 -5.70 -17.40 20.57
N ALA A 321 -6.72 -17.03 19.81
CA ALA A 321 -7.66 -16.00 20.22
C ALA A 321 -8.45 -16.48 21.45
N THR A 322 -8.70 -15.57 22.37
CA THR A 322 -9.44 -15.79 23.62
C THR A 322 -10.80 -15.10 23.55
N GLU A 323 -11.70 -15.41 24.48
CA GLU A 323 -12.99 -14.71 24.56
C GLU A 323 -12.79 -13.20 24.74
N LYS A 324 -11.77 -12.80 25.51
CA LYS A 324 -11.41 -11.39 25.68
C LYS A 324 -11.07 -10.70 24.36
N ASP A 325 -10.37 -11.37 23.44
CA ASP A 325 -10.07 -10.78 22.12
C ASP A 325 -11.35 -10.52 21.31
N LEU A 326 -12.33 -11.42 21.42
CA LEU A 326 -13.64 -11.29 20.77
C LEU A 326 -14.50 -10.21 21.44
N GLU A 327 -14.46 -10.10 22.77
CA GLU A 327 -15.11 -9.02 23.52
C GLU A 327 -14.60 -7.64 23.06
N ILE A 328 -13.27 -7.48 22.97
CA ILE A 328 -12.64 -6.24 22.48
C ILE A 328 -13.06 -5.94 21.04
N PHE A 329 -13.12 -6.96 20.18
CA PHE A 329 -13.58 -6.77 18.79
C PHE A 329 -15.04 -6.30 18.75
N LYS A 330 -15.94 -6.88 19.58
CA LYS A 330 -17.34 -6.45 19.69
C LYS A 330 -17.48 -5.04 20.26
N GLU A 331 -16.60 -4.64 21.19
CA GLU A 331 -16.55 -3.26 21.67
C GLU A 331 -16.13 -2.28 20.57
N ALA A 332 -15.14 -2.67 19.74
CA ALA A 332 -14.73 -1.88 18.57
C ALA A 332 -15.88 -1.75 17.55
N GLU A 333 -16.67 -2.79 17.37
CA GLU A 333 -17.86 -2.78 16.49
C GLU A 333 -18.93 -1.80 17.00
N LYS A 334 -19.25 -1.81 18.29
CA LYS A 334 -20.19 -0.84 18.88
C LYS A 334 -19.68 0.60 18.72
N TYR A 335 -18.38 0.81 18.97
CA TYR A 335 -17.77 2.13 18.82
C TYR A 335 -17.74 2.60 17.35
N LEU A 336 -17.56 1.68 16.40
CA LEU A 336 -17.70 1.97 14.98
C LEU A 336 -19.09 2.51 14.64
N GLU A 337 -20.16 1.89 15.14
CA GLU A 337 -21.53 2.32 14.85
C GLU A 337 -21.77 3.77 15.31
N GLU A 338 -21.38 4.08 16.54
CA GLU A 338 -21.47 5.43 17.12
C GLU A 338 -20.66 6.44 16.30
N LYS A 339 -19.39 6.10 16.01
CA LYS A 339 -18.49 6.99 15.27
C LYS A 339 -18.95 7.21 13.83
N ARG A 340 -19.37 6.15 13.13
CA ARG A 340 -19.86 6.22 11.75
C ARG A 340 -21.06 7.16 11.65
N LYS A 341 -22.03 7.03 12.58
CA LYS A 341 -23.19 7.93 12.63
C LYS A 341 -22.77 9.38 12.82
N LYS A 342 -21.92 9.65 13.82
CA LYS A 342 -21.41 11.00 14.10
C LYS A 342 -20.71 11.60 12.87
N LEU A 343 -19.77 10.87 12.27
CA LEU A 343 -19.01 11.36 11.12
C LEU A 343 -19.89 11.52 9.87
N MET A 344 -20.90 10.69 9.69
CA MET A 344 -21.86 10.83 8.60
C MET A 344 -22.66 12.13 8.72
N GLU A 345 -23.09 12.48 9.94
CA GLU A 345 -23.74 13.76 10.21
C GLU A 345 -22.80 14.96 9.99
N GLU A 346 -21.54 14.86 10.43
CA GLU A 346 -20.54 15.93 10.28
C GLU A 346 -20.05 16.12 8.85
N TRP A 347 -19.88 15.05 8.07
CA TRP A 347 -19.27 15.10 6.74
C TRP A 347 -20.30 15.16 5.61
N GLY A 348 -21.57 14.86 5.89
CA GLY A 348 -22.63 14.79 4.90
C GLY A 348 -22.51 13.62 3.92
N ILE A 349 -21.62 12.68 4.20
CA ILE A 349 -21.39 11.43 3.45
C ILE A 349 -21.05 10.31 4.42
N ASP A 350 -21.35 9.07 4.05
CA ASP A 350 -20.97 7.91 4.87
C ASP A 350 -19.43 7.76 4.88
N PRO A 351 -18.77 7.74 6.06
CA PRO A 351 -17.32 7.55 6.13
C PRO A 351 -16.89 6.13 5.74
N VAL A 352 -17.81 5.16 5.73
CA VAL A 352 -17.57 3.81 5.22
C VAL A 352 -18.21 3.69 3.84
N PRO A 353 -17.44 3.41 2.78
CA PRO A 353 -17.94 3.32 1.40
C PRO A 353 -19.20 2.45 1.28
N ASP A 354 -20.32 3.08 0.95
CA ASP A 354 -21.63 2.43 0.85
C ASP A 354 -22.07 2.22 -0.61
N GLU A 355 -21.23 2.61 -1.57
CA GLU A 355 -21.51 2.43 -2.99
C GLU A 355 -21.53 0.95 -3.36
N SER A 356 -22.50 0.57 -4.18
CA SER A 356 -22.61 -0.78 -4.72
C SER A 356 -21.44 -1.08 -5.65
N ILE A 357 -20.85 -2.26 -5.51
CA ILE A 357 -19.92 -2.81 -6.48
C ILE A 357 -20.71 -3.16 -7.75
N ASP A 358 -20.29 -2.75 -8.94
CA ASP A 358 -21.01 -3.12 -10.18
C ASP A 358 -21.01 -4.66 -10.39
N PRO A 359 -22.18 -5.33 -10.43
CA PRO A 359 -22.27 -6.78 -10.63
C PRO A 359 -21.80 -7.23 -12.02
N ASN A 360 -21.77 -6.32 -13.01
CA ASN A 360 -21.30 -6.59 -14.36
C ASN A 360 -19.79 -6.43 -14.52
N SER A 361 -19.12 -5.87 -13.51
CA SER A 361 -17.67 -5.73 -13.53
C SER A 361 -17.01 -7.11 -13.37
N VAL A 362 -16.33 -7.58 -14.41
CA VAL A 362 -15.77 -8.95 -14.50
C VAL A 362 -14.84 -9.28 -13.33
N LYS A 363 -14.11 -8.29 -12.81
CA LYS A 363 -13.05 -8.46 -11.79
C LYS A 363 -13.57 -8.41 -10.34
N PRO A 364 -14.51 -7.53 -9.96
CA PRO A 364 -15.15 -7.50 -8.64
C PRO A 364 -16.36 -8.45 -8.49
N ARG A 365 -16.95 -8.96 -9.58
CA ARG A 365 -18.10 -9.90 -9.54
C ARG A 365 -17.88 -11.11 -8.64
N THR A 366 -16.63 -11.53 -8.43
CA THR A 366 -16.28 -12.60 -7.49
C THR A 366 -16.75 -12.33 -6.06
N MET A 367 -16.81 -11.07 -5.63
CA MET A 367 -17.25 -10.68 -4.29
C MET A 367 -18.77 -10.80 -4.11
N TRP A 368 -19.52 -10.46 -5.15
CA TRP A 368 -20.99 -10.61 -5.19
C TRP A 368 -21.45 -12.04 -4.97
N LEU A 369 -20.68 -13.02 -5.46
CA LEU A 369 -20.99 -14.45 -5.25
C LEU A 369 -21.02 -14.86 -3.77
N TYR A 370 -20.46 -14.03 -2.88
CA TYR A 370 -20.38 -14.27 -1.44
C TYR A 370 -21.07 -13.18 -0.62
N GLY A 371 -22.03 -12.45 -1.21
CA GLY A 371 -22.85 -11.46 -0.49
C GLY A 371 -22.16 -10.13 -0.19
N MET A 372 -20.92 -9.91 -0.65
CA MET A 372 -20.23 -8.62 -0.55
C MET A 372 -20.60 -7.76 -1.75
N THR A 373 -21.57 -6.86 -1.56
CA THR A 373 -22.22 -6.10 -2.63
C THR A 373 -21.87 -4.62 -2.60
N ARG A 374 -21.30 -4.12 -1.50
CA ARG A 374 -20.80 -2.76 -1.34
C ARG A 374 -19.30 -2.75 -1.04
N TRP A 375 -18.61 -1.65 -1.35
CA TRP A 375 -17.17 -1.54 -1.08
C TRP A 375 -16.82 -1.66 0.41
N GLY A 376 -17.68 -1.16 1.30
CA GLY A 376 -17.54 -1.33 2.73
C GLY A 376 -17.61 -2.79 3.20
N ASP A 377 -18.21 -3.72 2.43
CA ASP A 377 -18.31 -5.13 2.83
C ASP A 377 -16.95 -5.86 2.78
N LEU A 378 -15.95 -5.26 2.14
CA LEU A 378 -14.59 -5.80 2.05
C LEU A 378 -13.80 -5.67 3.37
N PHE A 379 -14.36 -5.01 4.37
CA PHE A 379 -13.70 -4.67 5.62
C PHE A 379 -14.50 -5.20 6.82
N ASN A 380 -13.81 -5.72 7.82
CA ASN A 380 -14.45 -6.03 9.10
C ASN A 380 -14.64 -4.76 9.95
N SER A 381 -15.36 -4.87 11.06
CA SER A 381 -15.74 -3.72 11.90
C SER A 381 -14.52 -2.97 12.48
N ARG A 382 -13.47 -3.68 12.91
CA ARG A 382 -12.27 -3.04 13.46
C ARG A 382 -11.38 -2.40 12.38
N GLN A 383 -11.33 -2.98 11.18
CA GLN A 383 -10.67 -2.39 10.00
C GLN A 383 -11.37 -1.10 9.55
N LYS A 384 -12.71 -1.11 9.46
CA LYS A 384 -13.52 0.08 9.18
C LYS A 384 -13.22 1.17 10.20
N LEU A 385 -13.29 0.83 11.49
CA LEU A 385 -13.04 1.78 12.57
C LEU A 385 -11.65 2.42 12.42
N ALA A 386 -10.62 1.62 12.19
CA ALA A 386 -9.28 2.12 12.01
C ALA A 386 -9.19 3.12 10.85
N LEU A 387 -9.66 2.74 9.66
CA LEU A 387 -9.57 3.59 8.46
C LEU A 387 -10.36 4.90 8.59
N ILE A 388 -11.57 4.88 9.16
CA ILE A 388 -12.35 6.11 9.36
C ILE A 388 -11.74 7.01 10.45
N THR A 389 -11.13 6.44 11.50
CA THR A 389 -10.42 7.22 12.52
C THR A 389 -9.20 7.90 11.92
N PHE A 390 -8.37 7.19 11.14
CA PHE A 390 -7.24 7.82 10.45
C PHE A 390 -7.68 8.91 9.47
N THR A 391 -8.78 8.68 8.74
CA THR A 391 -9.38 9.68 7.83
C THR A 391 -9.83 10.93 8.58
N GLU A 392 -10.53 10.77 9.71
CA GLU A 392 -10.89 11.88 10.59
C GLU A 392 -9.65 12.63 11.08
N LYS A 393 -8.61 11.92 11.53
CA LYS A 393 -7.38 12.56 12.03
C LYS A 393 -6.67 13.34 10.94
N VAL A 394 -6.59 12.85 9.70
CA VAL A 394 -6.03 13.64 8.60
C VAL A 394 -6.83 14.92 8.34
N ARG A 395 -8.17 14.86 8.41
CA ARG A 395 -9.03 16.06 8.28
C ARG A 395 -8.80 17.05 9.44
N LEU A 396 -8.65 16.56 10.66
CA LEU A 396 -8.35 17.39 11.83
C LEU A 396 -6.94 18.00 11.78
N ALA A 397 -5.95 17.27 11.24
CA ALA A 397 -4.60 17.80 11.02
C ALA A 397 -4.62 19.04 10.11
N TYR A 398 -5.45 19.02 9.06
CA TYR A 398 -5.67 20.20 8.22
C TYR A 398 -6.18 21.40 9.03
N ASN A 399 -7.26 21.23 9.80
CA ASN A 399 -7.83 22.31 10.61
C ASN A 399 -6.80 22.87 11.60
N LYS A 400 -6.05 21.98 12.25
CA LYS A 400 -5.02 22.38 13.22
C LYS A 400 -3.85 23.11 12.57
N MET A 401 -3.45 22.74 11.35
CA MET A 401 -2.47 23.52 10.56
C MET A 401 -2.99 24.93 10.29
N ILE A 402 -4.26 25.09 9.94
CA ILE A 402 -4.85 26.43 9.70
C ILE A 402 -4.85 27.26 10.99
N GLU A 403 -5.22 26.66 12.12
CA GLU A 403 -5.16 27.30 13.44
C GLU A 403 -3.72 27.70 13.83
N GLU A 404 -2.73 26.89 13.46
CA GLU A 404 -1.30 27.19 13.63
C GLU A 404 -0.75 28.20 12.60
N GLY A 405 -1.60 28.75 11.72
CA GLY A 405 -1.23 29.81 10.78
C GLY A 405 -0.59 29.35 9.47
N TYR A 406 -0.74 28.08 9.10
CA TYR A 406 -0.20 27.54 7.84
C TYR A 406 -0.97 28.12 6.65
N ASP A 407 -0.28 28.31 5.52
CA ASP A 407 -0.93 28.60 4.24
C ASP A 407 -1.91 27.48 3.88
N LYS A 408 -3.09 27.84 3.36
CA LYS A 408 -4.16 26.88 3.06
C LYS A 408 -3.75 25.89 1.98
N GLU A 409 -3.08 26.35 0.92
CA GLU A 409 -2.66 25.47 -0.17
C GLU A 409 -1.50 24.56 0.24
N TYR A 410 -0.60 25.06 1.10
CA TYR A 410 0.43 24.24 1.70
C TYR A 410 -0.14 23.17 2.65
N ALA A 411 -1.06 23.54 3.54
CA ALA A 411 -1.74 22.59 4.42
C ALA A 411 -2.48 21.50 3.62
N LYS A 412 -3.11 21.87 2.49
CA LYS A 412 -3.68 20.91 1.52
C LYS A 412 -2.63 19.97 0.94
N ALA A 413 -1.44 20.47 0.60
CA ALA A 413 -0.35 19.64 0.11
C ALA A 413 0.10 18.60 1.15
N VAL A 414 0.27 19.01 2.41
CA VAL A 414 0.64 18.10 3.51
C VAL A 414 -0.43 17.02 3.70
N VAL A 415 -1.71 17.39 3.84
CA VAL A 415 -2.77 16.39 4.03
C VAL A 415 -3.06 15.55 2.79
N SER A 416 -2.64 15.99 1.60
CA SER A 416 -2.72 15.17 0.38
C SER A 416 -1.81 13.94 0.50
N TYR A 417 -0.58 14.11 0.98
CA TYR A 417 0.33 12.98 1.25
C TYR A 417 -0.21 12.07 2.35
N LEU A 418 -0.75 12.62 3.44
CA LEU A 418 -1.35 11.82 4.51
C LEU A 418 -2.61 11.08 4.02
N GLY A 419 -3.38 11.68 3.11
CA GLY A 419 -4.51 11.05 2.43
C GLY A 419 -4.08 9.86 1.56
N LEU A 420 -2.98 10.01 0.81
CA LEU A 420 -2.38 8.90 0.07
C LEU A 420 -1.92 7.77 1.01
N ALA A 421 -1.40 8.10 2.21
CA ALA A 421 -1.05 7.09 3.21
C ALA A 421 -2.27 6.25 3.63
N ILE A 422 -3.45 6.86 3.83
CA ILE A 422 -4.71 6.14 4.10
C ILE A 422 -5.05 5.18 2.95
N GLY A 423 -4.98 5.67 1.71
CA GLY A 423 -5.22 4.87 0.51
C GLY A 423 -4.28 3.67 0.40
N ARG A 424 -3.05 3.80 0.90
CA ARG A 424 -2.11 2.69 0.99
C ARG A 424 -2.40 1.74 2.16
N CYS A 425 -2.80 2.25 3.32
CA CYS A 425 -3.22 1.42 4.44
C CYS A 425 -4.41 0.54 4.07
N SER A 426 -5.40 1.06 3.33
CA SER A 426 -6.58 0.28 2.91
C SER A 426 -6.25 -0.90 1.99
N ASP A 427 -5.13 -0.83 1.24
CA ASP A 427 -4.62 -1.97 0.47
C ASP A 427 -4.16 -3.12 1.39
N PHE A 428 -3.74 -2.85 2.63
CA PHE A 428 -3.32 -3.87 3.59
C PHE A 428 -4.37 -4.22 4.65
N GLU A 429 -5.43 -3.41 4.78
CA GLU A 429 -6.45 -3.51 5.83
C GLU A 429 -7.80 -4.03 5.32
N SER A 430 -7.85 -5.04 4.45
CA SER A 430 -9.11 -5.65 4.01
C SER A 430 -9.26 -7.09 4.48
N THR A 431 -10.49 -7.61 4.45
CA THR A 431 -10.80 -9.03 4.69
C THR A 431 -10.38 -9.95 3.53
N LEU A 432 -9.70 -9.40 2.52
CA LEU A 432 -9.09 -10.14 1.42
C LEU A 432 -7.59 -10.33 1.59
N CYS A 433 -6.99 -9.60 2.53
CA CYS A 433 -5.60 -9.78 2.92
C CYS A 433 -5.43 -11.10 3.66
N ARG A 434 -4.38 -11.85 3.35
CA ARG A 434 -4.09 -13.16 3.96
C ARG A 434 -2.80 -13.12 4.75
N TRP A 435 -2.62 -14.06 5.67
CA TRP A 435 -1.31 -14.26 6.31
C TRP A 435 -0.34 -14.99 5.38
N HIS A 436 0.89 -14.51 5.23
CA HIS A 436 1.92 -15.16 4.42
C HIS A 436 2.97 -15.88 5.28
N PRO A 437 2.89 -17.19 5.48
CA PRO A 437 3.69 -17.90 6.49
C PRO A 437 5.19 -17.95 6.19
N GLN A 438 5.60 -17.82 4.92
CA GLN A 438 7.02 -17.81 4.54
C GLN A 438 7.72 -16.52 4.99
N TRP A 439 6.99 -15.40 4.99
CA TRP A 439 7.55 -14.07 5.27
C TRP A 439 7.03 -13.48 6.59
N GLU A 440 5.99 -14.09 7.18
CA GLU A 440 5.34 -13.66 8.42
C GLU A 440 4.87 -12.19 8.36
N PHE A 441 4.13 -11.87 7.29
CA PHE A 441 3.52 -10.56 7.05
C PHE A 441 2.17 -10.72 6.33
N ILE A 442 1.47 -9.59 6.15
CA ILE A 442 0.17 -9.49 5.50
C ILE A 442 0.38 -8.89 4.10
N PRO A 443 0.33 -9.68 3.01
CA PRO A 443 0.28 -9.17 1.65
C PRO A 443 -0.97 -8.33 1.37
N ASN A 444 -0.84 -7.47 0.39
CA ASN A 444 -1.83 -6.48 0.01
C ASN A 444 -3.00 -7.04 -0.81
N THR A 445 -4.12 -6.32 -0.80
CA THR A 445 -5.40 -6.60 -1.44
C THR A 445 -5.25 -6.59 -2.96
N PHE A 446 -4.50 -5.62 -3.47
CA PHE A 446 -4.25 -5.38 -4.89
C PHE A 446 -3.03 -6.14 -5.43
N ALA A 447 -2.85 -7.40 -5.00
CA ALA A 447 -1.79 -8.27 -5.53
C ALA A 447 -1.97 -8.63 -7.02
N ARG A 448 -3.19 -8.47 -7.55
CA ARG A 448 -3.56 -8.67 -8.95
C ARG A 448 -4.71 -7.72 -9.32
N GLN A 449 -4.99 -7.59 -10.61
CA GLN A 449 -6.14 -6.81 -11.09
C GLN A 449 -7.47 -7.56 -10.90
N ALA A 450 -7.72 -8.11 -9.71
CA ALA A 450 -8.95 -8.81 -9.32
C ALA A 450 -9.06 -8.85 -7.80
N LEU A 451 -10.28 -8.95 -7.28
CA LEU A 451 -10.57 -9.09 -5.84
C LEU A 451 -11.08 -10.51 -5.56
N PRO A 452 -10.18 -11.48 -5.33
CA PRO A 452 -10.55 -12.86 -5.05
C PRO A 452 -11.13 -12.99 -3.63
N MET A 453 -12.03 -13.94 -3.43
CA MET A 453 -12.53 -14.31 -2.11
C MET A 453 -11.38 -14.81 -1.20
N GLY A 454 -11.30 -14.26 0.01
CA GLY A 454 -10.45 -14.75 1.10
C GLY A 454 -11.26 -15.62 2.08
N TRP A 455 -10.84 -16.87 2.28
CA TRP A 455 -11.51 -17.82 3.19
C TRP A 455 -11.06 -17.61 4.63
N ASP A 456 -9.74 -17.67 4.82
CA ASP A 456 -9.01 -17.17 5.97
C ASP A 456 -8.36 -15.84 5.59
N TYR A 457 -8.42 -14.87 6.50
CA TYR A 457 -7.87 -13.54 6.30
C TYR A 457 -7.05 -13.08 7.50
N ALA A 458 -6.15 -12.14 7.27
CA ALA A 458 -5.35 -11.52 8.31
C ALA A 458 -5.75 -10.05 8.45
N GLU A 459 -6.15 -9.68 9.65
CA GLU A 459 -6.39 -8.31 10.05
C GLU A 459 -5.09 -7.71 10.57
N LEU A 460 -4.69 -6.57 10.04
CA LEU A 460 -3.48 -5.87 10.46
C LEU A 460 -3.81 -4.96 11.65
N ASN A 461 -2.86 -4.79 12.56
CA ASN A 461 -2.90 -3.68 13.51
C ASN A 461 -2.12 -2.51 12.89
N LEU A 462 -2.81 -1.43 12.49
CA LEU A 462 -2.18 -0.24 11.91
C LEU A 462 -1.14 0.45 12.82
N PHE A 463 -1.12 0.14 14.11
CA PHE A 463 -0.12 0.60 15.08
C PHE A 463 1.07 -0.35 15.23
N SER A 464 1.13 -1.45 14.47
CA SER A 464 2.25 -2.38 14.54
C SER A 464 3.57 -1.69 14.14
N PRO A 465 4.63 -1.80 14.97
CA PRO A 465 5.91 -1.19 14.66
C PRO A 465 6.77 -2.03 13.68
N VAL A 466 6.28 -3.20 13.25
CA VAL A 466 7.12 -4.20 12.55
C VAL A 466 6.50 -4.77 11.29
N LEU A 467 5.22 -4.51 11.01
CA LEU A 467 4.57 -4.97 9.79
C LEU A 467 4.51 -3.86 8.73
N THR A 468 4.63 -4.26 7.47
CA THR A 468 4.32 -3.38 6.33
C THR A 468 2.82 -3.23 6.19
N GLY A 469 2.39 -2.09 5.66
CA GLY A 469 0.97 -1.74 5.49
C GLY A 469 0.41 -0.89 6.63
N THR A 470 1.18 -0.70 7.69
CA THR A 470 0.84 0.15 8.84
C THR A 470 0.98 1.62 8.49
N TRP A 471 0.38 2.50 9.30
CA TRP A 471 0.45 3.94 9.09
C TRP A 471 1.90 4.44 9.02
N GLU A 472 2.72 4.09 10.01
CA GLU A 472 4.13 4.45 10.08
C GLU A 472 4.90 3.94 8.84
N SER A 473 4.66 2.70 8.43
CA SER A 473 5.29 2.13 7.24
C SER A 473 4.90 2.85 5.94
N MET A 474 3.62 3.25 5.80
CA MET A 474 3.15 3.95 4.60
C MET A 474 3.64 5.39 4.56
N VAL A 475 3.62 6.11 5.68
CA VAL A 475 4.14 7.48 5.78
C VAL A 475 5.65 7.50 5.54
N GLY A 476 6.43 6.60 6.14
CA GLY A 476 7.88 6.53 5.91
C GLY A 476 8.25 6.24 4.45
N GLN A 477 7.42 5.50 3.71
CA GLN A 477 7.62 5.32 2.28
C GLN A 477 7.32 6.58 1.46
N ILE A 478 6.33 7.37 1.88
CA ILE A 478 6.00 8.66 1.28
C ILE A 478 7.10 9.70 1.57
N GLU A 479 7.64 9.72 2.79
CA GLU A 479 8.79 10.54 3.16
C GLU A 479 9.98 10.32 2.23
N ASN A 480 10.31 9.05 1.94
CA ASN A 480 11.36 8.70 0.98
C ASN A 480 11.07 9.22 -0.43
N VAL A 481 9.81 9.23 -0.86
CA VAL A 481 9.41 9.77 -2.17
C VAL A 481 9.54 11.29 -2.19
N ILE A 482 9.06 11.99 -1.17
CA ILE A 482 9.21 13.45 -1.05
C ILE A 482 10.69 13.82 -1.09
N SER A 483 11.51 13.14 -0.27
CA SER A 483 12.96 13.33 -0.23
C SER A 483 13.60 13.17 -1.62
N HIS A 484 13.20 12.15 -2.38
CA HIS A 484 13.74 11.92 -3.73
C HIS A 484 13.25 12.97 -4.74
N PHE A 485 11.95 13.25 -4.80
CA PHE A 485 11.39 14.15 -5.82
C PHE A 485 11.70 15.62 -5.57
N SER A 486 11.94 16.02 -4.32
CA SER A 486 12.36 17.39 -3.99
C SER A 486 13.79 17.72 -4.42
N GLN A 487 14.59 16.73 -4.84
CA GLN A 487 15.95 16.93 -5.33
C GLN A 487 16.03 17.23 -6.82
N ILE A 488 14.90 17.21 -7.53
CA ILE A 488 14.88 17.53 -8.96
C ILE A 488 15.22 19.01 -9.12
N PRO A 489 16.31 19.35 -9.83
CA PRO A 489 16.69 20.75 -9.99
C PRO A 489 15.64 21.49 -10.82
N PRO A 490 15.30 22.74 -10.46
CA PRO A 490 14.35 23.52 -11.23
C PRO A 490 14.82 23.69 -12.68
N MET A 491 13.85 23.96 -13.54
CA MET A 491 14.14 24.42 -14.90
C MET A 491 14.80 25.80 -14.82
N GLU A 492 16.01 25.93 -15.36
CA GLU A 492 16.59 27.24 -15.64
C GLU A 492 15.97 27.73 -16.95
N VAL A 493 15.09 28.72 -16.86
CA VAL A 493 14.58 29.45 -18.02
C VAL A 493 15.31 30.79 -18.00
N GLU A 494 16.20 31.03 -18.97
CA GLU A 494 16.67 32.39 -19.22
C GLU A 494 15.45 33.22 -19.66
N GLU A 495 15.14 34.28 -18.92
CA GLU A 495 14.07 35.25 -19.24
C GLU A 495 14.34 35.99 -20.56
#